data_AF-A0A2G9TBA5-F1
#
_entry.id   AF-A0A2G9TBA5-F1
#
_cell.length_a   1.000
_cell.length_b   1.000
_cell.length_c   1.000
_cell.angle_alpha   90.00
_cell.angle_beta   90.00
_cell.angle_gamma   90.00
#
_symmetry.space_group_name_H-M   'P 1'
#
loop_
_entity.id
_entity.type
_entity.pdbx_description
1 polymer ?
#
loop_
_entity_poly.entity_id
_entity_poly.type
_entity_poly.pdbx_seq_one_letter_code
_entity_poly.pdbx_strand_id
1 'polypeptide(L)' 'NCTRDTDIIDQLLNGTGYNKFRIPQDEGMTVYVEIWIQAITSIDELTNDFEMDIYITEKWLDPALNFERLSPCK' A
#
# COMPACT_ATOMS: atom_id res chain seq x y z
N ASN A 1 17.93 15.24 -19.35
CA ASN A 1 16.73 15.87 -18.76
C ASN A 1 15.96 14.77 -18.05
N CYS A 2 15.69 14.90 -16.76
CA CYS A 2 14.97 13.90 -15.96
C CYS A 2 13.80 14.57 -15.24
N THR A 3 12.80 13.78 -14.87
CA THR A 3 11.59 14.26 -14.20
C THR A 3 11.76 14.12 -12.69
N ARG A 4 11.45 15.18 -11.94
CA ARG A 4 11.54 15.16 -10.47
C ARG A 4 10.41 14.31 -9.90
N ASP A 5 10.64 13.72 -8.74
CA ASP A 5 9.69 12.83 -8.08
C ASP A 5 8.32 13.49 -7.87
N THR A 6 8.28 14.77 -7.50
CA THR A 6 7.03 15.52 -7.32
C THR A 6 6.21 15.60 -8.60
N ASP A 7 6.89 15.79 -9.73
CA ASP A 7 6.24 15.90 -11.04
C ASP A 7 5.76 14.52 -11.53
N ILE A 8 6.50 13.45 -11.20
CA ILE A 8 6.09 12.05 -11.44
C ILE A 8 4.83 11.69 -10.66
N ILE A 9 4.80 12.00 -9.36
CA ILE A 9 3.65 11.70 -8.50
C ILE A 9 2.40 12.45 -8.98
N ASP A 10 2.54 13.73 -9.34
CA ASP A 10 1.42 14.51 -9.88
C ASP A 10 0.89 13.91 -11.20
N GLN A 11 1.80 13.54 -12.11
CA GLN A 11 1.42 12.92 -13.37
C GLN A 11 0.72 11.56 -13.16
N LEU A 12 1.21 10.72 -12.25
CA LEU A 12 0.59 9.44 -11.93
C LEU A 12 -0.81 9.61 -11.33
N LEU A 13 -0.95 10.45 -10.30
CA LEU A 13 -2.18 10.54 -9.52
C LEU A 13 -3.25 11.40 -10.19
N ASN A 14 -2.87 12.45 -10.91
CA ASN A 14 -3.80 13.42 -11.50
C ASN A 14 -3.81 13.37 -13.04
N GLY A 15 -2.71 12.97 -13.67
CA GLY A 15 -2.55 13.01 -15.13
C GLY A 15 -2.98 11.74 -15.88
N THR A 16 -3.02 10.57 -15.23
CA THR A 16 -3.35 9.28 -15.89
C THR A 16 -4.81 8.85 -15.76
N GLY A 17 -5.61 9.54 -14.93
CA GLY A 17 -6.95 9.08 -14.55
C GLY A 17 -6.94 7.97 -13.49
N TYR A 18 -5.83 7.83 -12.76
CA TYR A 18 -5.72 6.90 -11.64
C TYR A 18 -6.86 7.09 -10.62
N ASN A 19 -7.55 5.99 -10.29
CA ASN A 19 -8.62 6.00 -9.30
C ASN A 19 -8.23 5.13 -8.10
N LYS A 20 -7.87 5.77 -7.01
CA LYS A 20 -7.49 5.12 -5.74
C LYS A 20 -8.59 4.27 -5.10
N PHE A 21 -9.84 4.38 -5.55
CA PHE A 21 -10.97 3.59 -5.05
C PHE A 21 -11.28 2.38 -5.94
N ARG A 22 -10.56 2.20 -7.06
CA ARG A 22 -10.71 1.04 -7.93
C ARG A 22 -9.56 0.07 -7.64
N ILE A 23 -9.89 -1.22 -7.62
CA ILE A 23 -8.85 -2.27 -7.59
C ILE A 23 -7.96 -2.14 -8.84
N PRO A 24 -6.64 -2.33 -8.73
CA PRO A 24 -5.76 -2.08 -9.87
C PRO A 24 -5.96 -3.02 -11.07
N GLN A 25 -6.59 -4.18 -10.90
CA GLN A 25 -6.93 -5.12 -11.97
C GLN A 25 -8.31 -5.74 -11.69
N ASP A 26 -9.10 -5.94 -12.75
CA ASP A 26 -10.48 -6.45 -12.63
C ASP A 26 -10.55 -7.91 -12.15
N GLU A 27 -9.52 -8.71 -12.44
CA GLU A 27 -9.40 -10.11 -12.01
C GLU A 27 -8.89 -10.25 -10.56
N GLY A 28 -8.57 -9.14 -9.89
CA GLY A 28 -7.98 -9.11 -8.55
C GLY A 28 -6.45 -9.11 -8.57
N MET A 29 -5.86 -9.15 -7.38
CA MET A 29 -4.40 -9.10 -7.20
C MET A 29 -3.97 -9.85 -5.94
N THR A 30 -2.72 -10.29 -5.93
CA THR A 30 -2.09 -10.85 -4.73
C THR A 30 -1.69 -9.71 -3.80
N VAL A 31 -2.20 -9.77 -2.57
CA VAL A 31 -1.78 -8.91 -1.46
C VAL A 31 -0.94 -9.75 -0.50
N TYR A 32 0.25 -9.26 -0.19
CA TYR A 32 1.11 -9.81 0.85
C TYR A 32 0.84 -9.04 2.14
N VAL A 33 0.49 -9.76 3.21
CA VAL A 33 0.21 -9.18 4.52
C VAL A 33 1.22 -9.76 5.52
N GLU A 34 1.90 -8.87 6.23
CA GLU A 34 2.84 -9.19 7.29
C GLU A 34 2.37 -8.52 8.59
N ILE A 35 2.33 -9.30 9.66
CA ILE A 35 1.87 -8.84 10.98
C ILE A 35 3.02 -8.96 11.96
N TRP A 36 3.39 -7.83 12.58
CA TRP A 36 4.32 -7.78 13.69
C TRP A 36 3.55 -7.48 14.97
N ILE A 37 3.64 -8.40 15.94
CA ILE A 37 3.07 -8.19 17.27
C ILE A 37 4.10 -7.45 18.11
N GLN A 38 3.74 -6.28 18.61
CA GLN A 38 4.58 -5.53 19.53
C GLN A 38 4.35 -5.98 20.97
N ALA A 39 3.09 -6.06 21.37
CA ALA A 39 2.69 -6.43 22.71
C ALA A 39 1.27 -7.02 22.72
N ILE A 40 1.01 -7.88 23.70
CA ILE A 40 -0.34 -8.26 24.12
C ILE A 40 -0.61 -7.46 25.40
N THR A 41 -1.61 -6.60 25.38
CA THR A 41 -1.83 -5.60 26.45
C THR A 41 -2.78 -6.11 27.54
N SER A 42 -3.74 -6.94 27.17
CA SER A 42 -4.72 -7.52 28.10
C SER A 42 -5.17 -8.90 27.62
N ILE A 43 -5.50 -9.78 28.56
CA ILE A 43 -6.09 -11.11 28.31
C ILE A 43 -7.26 -11.27 29.28
N ASP A 44 -8.46 -11.51 28.76
CA ASP A 44 -9.63 -11.90 29.51
C ASP A 44 -9.88 -13.41 29.31
N GLU A 45 -9.58 -14.21 30.33
CA GLU A 45 -9.75 -15.66 30.28
C GLU A 45 -11.22 -16.11 30.39
N LEU A 46 -12.10 -15.28 30.96
CA LEU A 46 -13.51 -15.62 31.08
C LEU A 46 -14.21 -15.52 29.72
N THR A 47 -13.85 -14.52 28.92
CA THR A 47 -14.40 -14.33 27.57
C THR A 47 -13.53 -14.92 26.47
N ASN A 48 -12.27 -15.26 26.77
CA ASN A 48 -11.22 -15.67 25.82
C ASN A 48 -10.85 -14.58 24.82
N ASP A 49 -10.82 -13.33 25.28
CA ASP A 49 -10.45 -12.16 24.48
C ASP A 49 -9.05 -11.66 24.83
N PHE A 50 -8.38 -11.03 23.86
CA PHE A 50 -7.10 -10.37 24.09
C PHE A 50 -7.01 -9.06 23.30
N GLU A 51 -6.31 -8.09 23.88
CA GLU A 51 -5.97 -6.83 23.21
C GLU A 51 -4.49 -6.85 22.80
N MET A 52 -4.17 -6.31 21.62
CA MET A 52 -2.79 -6.30 21.10
C MET A 52 -2.46 -5.00 20.38
N ASP A 53 -1.18 -4.65 20.47
CA ASP A 53 -0.54 -3.64 19.64
C ASP A 53 0.18 -4.34 18.48
N ILE A 54 -0.23 -4.04 17.25
CA ILE A 54 0.32 -4.65 16.04
C ILE A 54 0.71 -3.63 14.98
N TYR A 55 1.74 -3.97 14.19
CA TYR A 55 1.96 -3.38 12.88
C TYR A 55 1.49 -4.34 11.80
N ILE A 56 0.70 -3.82 10.87
CA ILE A 56 0.29 -4.54 9.66
C ILE A 56 0.99 -3.87 8.49
N THR A 57 1.78 -4.65 7.76
CA THR A 57 2.37 -4.23 6.49
C THR A 57 1.63 -4.93 5.37
N GLU A 58 1.09 -4.16 4.44
CA GLU A 58 0.43 -4.67 3.25
C GLU A 58 1.21 -4.27 2.00
N LYS A 59 1.38 -5.22 1.08
CA LYS A 59 2.09 -4.99 -0.18
C LYS A 59 1.35 -5.64 -1.33
N TRP A 60 1.10 -4.86 -2.36
CA TRP A 60 0.58 -5.31 -3.64
C TRP A 60 1.26 -4.58 -4.80
N LEU A 61 1.11 -5.11 -6.01
CA LEU A 61 1.60 -4.48 -7.22
C LEU A 61 0.44 -3.77 -7.92
N ASP A 62 0.60 -2.46 -8.14
CA ASP A 62 -0.34 -1.65 -8.92
C ASP A 62 0.31 -1.23 -10.26
N PRO A 63 -0.06 -1.82 -11.40
CA PRO A 63 0.50 -1.47 -12.70
C PRO A 63 0.20 -0.03 -13.13
N ALA A 64 -0.87 0.60 -12.63
CA ALA A 64 -1.23 1.97 -12.98
C ALA A 64 -0.24 2.99 -12.39
N LEU A 65 0.45 2.62 -11.31
CA LEU A 65 1.47 3.44 -10.66
C LEU A 65 2.89 3.26 -11.27
N ASN A 66 3.03 2.53 -12.39
CA ASN A 66 4.33 2.37 -13.05
C ASN A 66 4.82 3.67 -13.71
N PHE A 67 5.96 4.17 -13.23
CA PHE A 67 6.61 5.42 -13.67
C PHE A 67 7.90 5.23 -14.49
N GLU A 68 8.30 4.02 -14.88
CA GLU A 68 9.56 3.79 -15.62
C GLU A 68 9.67 4.64 -16.91
N ARG A 69 8.52 4.84 -17.56
CA ARG A 69 8.34 5.64 -18.78
C ARG A 69 8.38 7.17 -18.53
N LEU A 70 8.45 7.62 -17.28
CA LEU A 70 8.48 9.04 -16.91
C LEU A 70 9.89 9.60 -16.69
N SER A 71 10.93 8.82 -16.96
CA SER A 71 12.35 9.24 -16.85
C SER A 71 12.70 9.88 -15.49
N PRO A 72 12.49 9.18 -14.36
CA PRO A 72 12.82 9.69 -13.02
C PRO A 72 14.29 10.11 -12.91
N CYS A 73 14.52 11.19 -12.17
CA CYS A 73 15.86 11.52 -11.70
C CYS A 73 16.36 10.40 -10.74
N LYS A 74 17.68 10.14 -10.75
CA LYS A 74 18.32 9.19 -9.83
C LYS A 74 18.87 9.89 -8.62
#